data_AF-A0A382ENW1-F1
#
_entry.id   AF-A0A382ENW1-F1
#
_cell.length_a   1.000
_cell.length_b   1.000
_cell.length_c   1.000
_cell.angle_alpha   90.00
_cell.angle_beta   90.00
_cell.angle_gamma   90.00
#
_symmetry.space_group_name_H-M   'P 1'
#
loop_
_entity.id
_entity.type
_entity.pdbx_description
1 polymer ?
#
loop_
_entity_poly.entity_id
_entity_poly.type
_entity_poly.pdbx_seq_one_letter_code
_entity_poly.pdbx_strand_id
1 'polypeptide(L)'
;MYEAKNFITAPAPEGSVRVMTWNIRFGIGRLPFFGDSCGDRSIFTEGEVLNTLELVAAEIDAIDPDIILLQEVDRESKRTQYIDQVQWLLNHTE
;
A
#
# COMPACT_ATOMS: atom_id res chain seq x y z
N MET A 1 6.50 34.29 3.96
CA MET A 1 5.79 33.08 4.46
C MET A 1 4.31 33.35 4.30
N TYR A 2 3.55 32.45 3.68
CA TYR A 2 2.13 32.67 3.39
C TYR A 2 1.30 32.20 4.57
N GLU A 3 0.51 33.10 5.15
CA GLU A 3 -0.37 32.81 6.28
C GLU A 3 -1.68 33.61 6.16
N ALA A 4 -2.76 33.06 6.71
CA ALA A 4 -4.07 33.67 6.64
C ALA A 4 -4.15 34.88 7.58
N LYS A 5 -4.82 35.95 7.14
CA LYS A 5 -5.08 37.14 7.99
C LYS A 5 -5.98 36.84 9.19
N ASN A 6 -6.83 35.82 9.08
CA ASN A 6 -7.78 35.44 10.10
C ASN A 6 -7.70 33.93 10.32
N PHE A 7 -7.63 33.53 11.59
CA PHE A 7 -7.65 32.13 12.00
C PHE A 7 -9.03 31.82 12.56
N ILE A 8 -9.63 30.73 12.07
CA ILE A 8 -10.85 30.17 12.64
C ILE A 8 -10.42 28.95 13.44
N THR A 9 -10.81 28.89 14.71
CA THR A 9 -10.54 27.72 15.55
C THR A 9 -11.57 26.66 15.19
N ALA A 10 -11.12 25.52 14.68
CA ALA A 10 -12.01 24.39 14.44
C ALA A 10 -12.53 23.84 15.78
N PRO A 11 -13.80 23.38 15.85
CA PRO A 11 -14.25 22.62 17.00
C PRO A 11 -13.37 21.38 17.19
N ALA A 12 -13.27 20.90 18.43
CA ALA A 12 -12.57 19.66 18.72
C ALA A 12 -13.21 18.52 17.90
N PRO A 13 -12.41 17.70 17.18
CA PRO A 13 -12.98 16.62 16.38
C PRO A 13 -13.72 15.64 17.27
N GLU A 14 -14.89 15.21 16.82
CA GLU A 14 -15.62 14.09 17.42
C GLU A 14 -14.98 12.78 16.94
N GLY A 15 -13.94 12.34 17.66
CA GLY A 15 -13.24 11.08 17.39
C GLY A 15 -11.85 11.24 16.76
N SER A 16 -11.26 10.11 16.39
CA SER A 16 -9.95 10.03 15.74
C SER A 16 -10.08 9.35 14.39
N VAL A 17 -9.43 9.90 13.37
CA VAL A 17 -9.27 9.24 12.06
C VAL A 17 -7.91 8.53 12.05
N ARG A 18 -7.91 7.23 11.77
CA ARG A 18 -6.71 6.41 11.58
C ARG A 18 -6.30 6.47 10.10
N VAL A 19 -5.16 7.08 9.84
CA VAL A 19 -4.58 7.16 8.49
C VAL A 19 -3.36 6.27 8.42
N MET A 20 -3.35 5.34 7.46
CA MET A 20 -2.21 4.48 7.15
C MET A 20 -1.54 4.94 5.85
N THR A 21 -0.23 5.05 5.87
CA THR A 21 0.59 5.21 4.65
C THR A 21 1.59 4.09 4.58
N TRP A 22 1.63 3.39 3.44
CA TRP A 22 2.50 2.23 3.28
C TRP A 22 2.98 2.06 1.84
N ASN A 23 4.29 1.98 1.68
CA ASN A 23 4.91 1.44 0.48
C ASN A 23 4.95 -0.08 0.59
N ILE A 24 4.14 -0.77 -0.23
CA ILE A 24 4.01 -2.23 -0.21
C ILE A 24 5.03 -2.94 -1.11
N ARG A 25 5.99 -2.19 -1.66
CA ARG A 25 7.07 -2.71 -2.51
C ARG A 25 6.51 -3.61 -3.62
N PHE A 26 5.52 -3.10 -4.37
CA PHE A 26 4.86 -3.79 -5.49
C PHE A 26 4.41 -5.22 -5.20
N GLY A 27 4.08 -5.51 -3.95
CA GLY A 27 3.53 -6.80 -3.55
C GLY A 27 4.52 -7.96 -3.66
N ILE A 28 5.83 -7.73 -3.42
CA ILE A 28 6.85 -8.81 -3.44
C ILE A 28 7.48 -9.10 -2.07
N GLY A 29 7.09 -8.36 -1.03
CA GLY A 29 7.45 -8.67 0.35
C GLY A 29 8.96 -8.59 0.57
N ARG A 30 9.59 -9.69 0.97
CA ARG A 30 11.06 -9.80 1.15
C ARG A 30 11.75 -10.65 0.08
N LEU A 31 11.10 -10.89 -1.05
CA LEU A 31 11.72 -11.64 -2.14
C LEU A 31 12.98 -10.90 -2.66
N PRO A 32 14.02 -11.62 -3.13
CA PRO A 32 15.26 -11.00 -3.59
C PRO A 32 15.03 -10.15 -4.84
N PHE A 33 15.05 -8.83 -4.70
CA PHE A 33 15.00 -7.86 -5.79
C PHE A 33 16.37 -7.20 -5.99
N PHE A 34 16.70 -6.90 -7.24
CA PHE A 34 17.99 -6.29 -7.58
C PHE A 34 18.19 -4.88 -7.00
N GLY A 35 17.12 -4.14 -6.72
CA GLY A 35 17.19 -2.76 -6.25
C GLY A 35 17.44 -2.59 -4.74
N ASP A 36 17.01 -3.54 -3.90
CA ASP A 36 16.93 -3.33 -2.44
C ASP A 36 16.86 -4.63 -1.59
N SER A 37 17.16 -5.83 -2.14
CA SER A 37 17.24 -7.08 -1.33
C SER A 37 18.31 -8.08 -1.79
N CYS A 38 19.47 -7.58 -2.24
CA CYS A 38 20.63 -8.41 -2.62
C CYS A 38 20.30 -9.54 -3.61
N GLY A 39 19.24 -9.37 -4.41
CA GLY A 39 18.84 -10.30 -5.45
C GLY A 39 19.36 -9.87 -6.82
N ASP A 40 19.09 -10.69 -7.82
CA ASP A 40 19.33 -10.42 -9.23
C ASP A 40 18.02 -10.38 -10.04
N ARG A 41 16.87 -10.59 -9.36
CA ARG A 41 15.56 -10.70 -9.99
C ARG A 41 14.90 -9.35 -10.18
N SER A 42 14.21 -9.22 -11.31
CA SER A 42 13.33 -8.08 -11.63
C SER A 42 11.90 -8.50 -11.98
N ILE A 43 11.62 -9.80 -12.08
CA ILE A 43 10.30 -10.36 -12.42
C ILE A 43 9.99 -11.50 -11.44
N PHE A 44 8.77 -11.46 -10.88
CA PHE A 44 8.27 -12.42 -9.90
C PHE A 44 7.11 -13.21 -10.47
N THR A 45 6.92 -14.43 -9.99
CA THR A 45 5.81 -15.29 -10.42
C THR A 45 4.49 -14.80 -9.83
N GLU A 46 3.37 -15.20 -10.44
CA GLU A 46 2.04 -14.77 -10.02
C GLU A 46 1.76 -15.20 -8.58
N GLY A 47 2.04 -16.47 -8.25
CA GLY A 47 1.87 -17.00 -6.90
C GLY A 47 2.72 -16.31 -5.84
N GLU A 48 3.95 -15.91 -6.16
CA GLU A 48 4.80 -15.13 -5.24
C GLU A 48 4.17 -13.77 -4.90
N VAL A 49 3.62 -13.09 -5.91
CA VAL A 49 2.98 -11.79 -5.75
C VAL A 49 1.66 -11.95 -4.99
N LEU A 50 0.80 -12.89 -5.38
CA LEU A 50 -0.49 -13.14 -4.72
C LEU A 50 -0.31 -13.53 -3.24
N ASN A 51 0.61 -14.45 -2.93
CA ASN A 51 0.90 -14.83 -1.54
C ASN A 51 1.34 -13.64 -0.69
N THR A 52 2.07 -12.68 -1.28
CA THR A 52 2.47 -11.48 -0.55
C THR A 52 1.31 -10.51 -0.40
N LEU A 53 0.48 -10.32 -1.45
CA LEU A 53 -0.69 -9.45 -1.39
C LEU A 53 -1.71 -9.94 -0.35
N GLU A 54 -1.87 -11.27 -0.17
CA GLU A 54 -2.66 -11.84 0.93
C GLU A 54 -2.17 -11.39 2.31
N LEU A 55 -0.84 -11.36 2.52
CA LEU A 55 -0.26 -10.87 3.78
C LEU A 55 -0.44 -9.35 3.94
N VAL A 56 -0.37 -8.59 2.85
CA VAL A 56 -0.62 -7.14 2.87
C VAL A 56 -2.07 -6.86 3.23
N ALA A 57 -3.02 -7.54 2.59
CA ALA A 57 -4.46 -7.39 2.88
C ALA A 57 -4.78 -7.75 4.34
N ALA A 58 -4.26 -8.88 4.82
CA ALA A 58 -4.44 -9.29 6.21
C ALA A 58 -3.90 -8.26 7.22
N GLU A 59 -2.78 -7.59 6.92
CA GLU A 59 -2.24 -6.53 7.78
C GLU A 59 -3.10 -5.25 7.72
N ILE A 60 -3.64 -4.90 6.55
CA ILE A 60 -4.56 -3.78 6.39
C ILE A 60 -5.81 -4.01 7.25
N ASP A 61 -6.43 -5.20 7.15
CA ASP A 61 -7.62 -5.55 7.94
C ASP A 61 -7.33 -5.59 9.44
N ALA A 62 -6.14 -6.05 9.85
CA ALA A 62 -5.73 -6.05 11.25
C ALA A 62 -5.53 -4.63 11.81
N ILE A 63 -5.05 -3.69 10.97
CA ILE A 63 -4.87 -2.28 11.34
C ILE A 63 -6.19 -1.52 11.29
N ASP A 64 -7.15 -1.91 10.44
CA ASP A 64 -8.46 -1.28 10.26
C ASP A 64 -8.34 0.26 10.10
N PRO A 65 -7.64 0.76 9.06
CA PRO A 65 -7.49 2.20 8.84
C PRO A 65 -8.71 2.81 8.16
N ASP A 66 -9.16 3.99 8.62
CA ASP A 66 -10.22 4.76 7.96
C ASP A 66 -9.79 5.28 6.57
N ILE A 67 -8.50 5.60 6.43
CA ILE A 67 -7.90 6.09 5.18
C ILE A 67 -6.57 5.39 4.95
N ILE A 68 -6.41 4.82 3.76
CA ILE A 68 -5.16 4.18 3.33
C ILE A 68 -4.54 4.90 2.12
N LEU A 69 -3.23 5.14 2.20
CA LEU A 69 -2.41 5.72 1.14
C LEU A 69 -1.29 4.75 0.79
N LEU A 70 -1.45 4.02 -0.31
CA LEU A 70 -0.46 3.03 -0.75
C LEU A 70 0.53 3.61 -1.78
N GLN A 71 1.78 3.17 -1.71
CA GLN A 71 2.80 3.42 -2.73
C GLN A 71 3.30 2.11 -3.33
N GLU A 72 3.80 2.21 -4.57
CA GLU A 72 4.27 1.06 -5.35
C GLU A 72 3.19 -0.01 -5.51
N VAL A 73 1.97 0.38 -5.88
CA VAL A 73 0.90 -0.55 -6.24
C VAL A 73 0.90 -0.70 -7.76
N ASP A 74 1.23 -1.89 -8.25
CA ASP A 74 1.42 -2.13 -9.67
C ASP A 74 0.09 -2.36 -10.42
N ARG A 75 0.07 -1.88 -11.67
CA ARG A 75 -0.93 -2.21 -12.71
C ARG A 75 -0.20 -2.32 -14.05
N GLU A 76 -0.66 -3.21 -14.93
CA GLU A 76 -0.09 -3.41 -16.27
C GLU A 76 1.43 -3.67 -16.27
N SER A 77 1.94 -4.31 -15.21
CA SER A 77 3.36 -4.42 -14.94
C SER A 77 3.87 -5.86 -15.10
N LYS A 78 4.85 -6.05 -15.98
CA LYS A 78 5.46 -7.37 -16.20
C LYS A 78 6.14 -7.92 -14.94
N ARG A 79 6.71 -7.07 -14.08
CA ARG A 79 7.44 -7.52 -12.88
C ARG A 79 6.53 -8.26 -11.89
N THR A 80 5.23 -8.00 -11.95
CA THR A 80 4.20 -8.52 -11.06
C THR A 80 3.10 -9.27 -11.83
N GLN A 81 3.46 -9.87 -12.98
CA GLN A 81 2.57 -10.68 -13.82
C GLN A 81 1.29 -9.98 -14.30
N TYR A 82 1.32 -8.66 -14.46
CA TYR A 82 0.18 -7.87 -14.90
C TYR A 82 -1.05 -7.96 -13.97
N ILE A 83 -0.86 -8.40 -12.72
CA ILE A 83 -1.90 -8.35 -11.70
C ILE A 83 -2.30 -6.88 -11.48
N ASP A 84 -3.59 -6.58 -11.53
CA ASP A 84 -4.12 -5.29 -11.10
C ASP A 84 -4.17 -5.27 -9.57
N GLN A 85 -3.08 -4.84 -8.93
CA GLN A 85 -2.95 -4.89 -7.47
C GLN A 85 -3.93 -3.94 -6.78
N VAL A 86 -4.34 -2.85 -7.45
CA VAL A 86 -5.36 -1.93 -6.93
C VAL A 86 -6.69 -2.66 -6.80
N GLN A 87 -7.16 -3.27 -7.90
CA GLN A 87 -8.43 -3.99 -7.88
C GLN A 87 -8.37 -5.23 -6.97
N TRP A 88 -7.22 -5.91 -6.93
CA TRP A 88 -7.04 -7.06 -6.06
C TRP A 88 -7.19 -6.67 -4.59
N LEU A 89 -6.47 -5.64 -4.11
CA LEU A 89 -6.57 -5.19 -2.72
C LEU A 89 -7.98 -4.72 -2.36
N LEU A 90 -8.65 -3.95 -3.23
CA LEU A 90 -10.05 -3.53 -3.03
C LEU A 90 -11.03 -4.71 -2.86
N ASN A 91 -10.72 -5.87 -3.42
CA ASN A 91 -11.57 -7.06 -3.35
C ASN A 91 -11.23 -7.96 -2.14
N HIS A 92 -10.12 -7.71 -1.43
CA HIS A 92 -9.59 -8.60 -0.40
C HIS A 92 -9.31 -7.87 0.93
N THR A 93 -9.77 -6.63 1.08
CA THR A 93 -9.78 -5.89 2.36
C THR A 93 -11.22 -5.50 2.69
N GLU A 94 -11.57 -5.51 3.97
CA GLU A 94 -12.92 -5.16 4.47
C GLU A 94 -13.02 -3.71 4.97
#